data_AF-A0A7V1V421-F1
#
_entry.id   AF-A0A7V1V421-F1
#
_cell.length_a   1.000
_cell.length_b   1.000
_cell.length_c   1.000
_cell.angle_alpha   90.00
_cell.angle_beta   90.00
_cell.angle_gamma   90.00
#
_symmetry.space_group_name_H-M   'P 1'
#
loop_
_entity.id
_entity.type
_entity.pdbx_description
1 polymer ?
#
loop_
_entity_poly.entity_id
_entity_poly.type
_entity_poly.pdbx_seq_one_letter_code
_entity_poly.pdbx_strand_id
1 'polypeptide(L)'
;MKPAAALREPLSLTGDILNLKARRMPDMIVYQHSPDEWWVTPLDDSLPIIRLNRDGAELLAALDGQSTVGAVLGRFGSRVCSPDGHTGQWHLERWSLPNYSLCYFGSDAPTRERQGVKWDLLLQQIREKWSGREGFEGGEQLSEFHLHEITRQDGHFDVIETTVSHLFREPCEALQGSTYGRLLMKRIRQLGWWSPKPKIVLEVGGGVGYVSREMAKELLPFERQGLRYVFVDITRPFLRSQLQLAREAGWDSRGVHGNAEWLPLRDASVDLIIDNENLADMTPVLLTRSGVESGQGRNPLHQEALDWIRRLRLPLGTDLPADFVFNLGPVRFLAEAWRILKPGGHAILIEFGIEQGLPAPVKLPGHTEYEVQYTHFRHAARWLGFQEQYLALPQFLGLRPDTRVLCTGAAYAIQRFCEAEGRPFAIRAYTETELSKALGDMLPRLMGCHYHEISDPAWFGLWDFKVVLLEKPGGVPKPVYQETKGFRWYSQR
;
A
#
# COMPACT_ATOMS: atom_id res chain seq x y z
N MET A 1 14.57 13.80 -1.60
CA MET A 1 15.57 13.44 -0.57
C MET A 1 14.77 13.09 0.67
N LYS A 2 14.87 11.85 1.19
CA LYS A 2 14.21 11.51 2.47
C LYS A 2 14.71 12.50 3.54
N PRO A 3 13.84 13.06 4.40
CA PRO A 3 14.30 13.80 5.57
C PRO A 3 15.24 12.88 6.34
N ALA A 4 16.44 13.36 6.70
CA ALA A 4 17.30 12.60 7.59
C ALA A 4 16.52 12.37 8.88
N ALA A 5 16.30 11.11 9.25
CA ALA A 5 15.62 10.81 10.50
C ALA A 5 16.38 11.50 11.64
N ALA A 6 15.63 12.08 12.58
CA ALA A 6 16.24 12.65 13.77
C ALA A 6 17.03 11.53 14.47
N LEU A 7 18.36 11.65 14.48
CA LEU A 7 19.23 10.75 15.24
C LEU A 7 18.82 10.87 16.70
N ARG A 8 18.19 9.81 17.23
CA ARG A 8 17.79 9.75 18.63
C ARG A 8 19.03 9.50 19.48
N GLU A 9 19.06 10.15 20.65
CA GLU A 9 20.13 9.90 21.61
C GLU A 9 20.16 8.42 22.01
N PRO A 10 21.35 7.83 22.22
CA PRO A 10 21.50 6.47 22.71
C PRO A 10 20.77 6.26 24.04
N LEU A 11 20.13 5.11 24.20
CA LEU A 11 19.47 4.74 25.44
C LEU A 11 20.52 4.50 26.54
N SER A 12 20.44 5.21 27.65
CA SER A 12 21.30 4.92 28.81
C SER A 12 20.89 3.60 29.45
N LEU A 13 21.76 2.57 29.37
CA LEU A 13 21.51 1.24 29.94
C LEU A 13 21.80 1.23 31.45
N THR A 14 20.94 1.87 32.24
CA THR A 14 21.08 1.97 33.70
C THR A 14 19.75 1.70 34.41
N GLY A 15 19.83 1.51 35.74
CA GLY A 15 18.64 1.36 36.59
C GLY A 15 17.73 0.22 36.14
N ASP A 16 16.43 0.51 36.03
CA ASP A 16 15.40 -0.48 35.72
C ASP A 16 15.57 -1.14 34.35
N ILE A 17 16.19 -0.46 33.38
CA ILE A 17 16.42 -1.01 32.04
C ILE A 17 17.24 -2.29 32.10
N LEU A 18 18.22 -2.37 33.01
CA LEU A 18 19.08 -3.55 33.17
C LEU A 18 18.31 -4.81 33.60
N ASN A 19 17.15 -4.63 34.23
CA ASN A 19 16.30 -5.73 34.69
C ASN A 19 15.30 -6.21 33.63
N LEU A 20 15.10 -5.44 32.55
CA LEU A 20 14.23 -5.82 31.44
C LEU A 20 14.78 -7.01 30.66
N LYS A 21 13.90 -7.82 30.06
CA LYS A 21 14.29 -8.88 29.14
C LYS A 21 14.60 -8.30 27.76
N ALA A 22 15.67 -8.78 27.14
CA ALA A 22 16.09 -8.33 25.82
C ALA A 22 15.64 -9.32 24.74
N ARG A 23 14.95 -8.82 23.71
CA ARG A 23 14.34 -9.63 22.64
C ARG A 23 14.72 -9.08 21.28
N ARG A 24 15.30 -9.90 20.39
CA ARG A 24 15.43 -9.56 18.97
C ARG A 24 14.07 -9.51 18.30
N MET A 25 13.94 -8.73 17.24
CA MET A 25 12.73 -8.74 16.41
C MET A 25 12.59 -10.10 15.69
N PRO A 26 11.39 -10.71 15.66
CA PRO A 26 11.17 -12.05 15.11
C PRO A 26 11.36 -12.12 13.59
N ASP A 27 11.08 -11.04 12.87
CA ASP A 27 11.05 -11.01 11.39
C ASP A 27 12.26 -10.30 10.77
N MET A 28 13.32 -10.16 11.55
CA MET A 28 14.58 -9.58 11.10
C MET A 28 15.32 -10.55 10.18
N ILE A 29 15.78 -10.04 9.03
CA ILE A 29 16.64 -10.78 8.11
C ILE A 29 18.10 -10.55 8.49
N VAL A 30 18.84 -11.66 8.62
CA VAL A 30 20.29 -11.67 8.83
C VAL A 30 20.95 -12.31 7.62
N TYR A 31 21.95 -11.64 7.05
CA TYR A 31 22.73 -12.16 5.92
C TYR A 31 24.14 -12.50 6.38
N GLN A 32 24.55 -13.77 6.24
CA GLN A 32 25.95 -14.16 6.44
C GLN A 32 26.77 -13.81 5.19
N HIS A 33 27.32 -12.60 5.17
CA HIS A 33 28.13 -12.11 4.05
C HIS A 33 29.41 -12.94 3.87
N SER A 34 30.11 -13.22 4.97
CA SER A 34 31.31 -14.06 5.01
C SER A 34 31.31 -14.95 6.27
N PRO A 35 32.24 -15.93 6.39
CA PRO A 35 32.30 -16.81 7.57
C PRO A 35 32.38 -16.07 8.91
N ASP A 36 32.95 -14.86 8.92
CA ASP A 36 33.17 -14.05 10.12
C ASP A 36 32.38 -12.72 10.12
N GLU A 37 31.46 -12.54 9.16
CA GLU A 37 30.71 -11.29 9.01
C GLU A 37 29.23 -11.50 8.67
N TRP A 38 28.36 -10.86 9.45
CA TRP A 38 26.91 -10.88 9.29
C TRP A 38 26.37 -9.47 9.11
N TRP A 39 25.37 -9.31 8.26
CA TRP A 39 24.72 -8.04 7.99
C TRP A 39 23.27 -8.07 8.48
N VAL A 40 22.84 -6.96 9.07
CA VAL A 40 21.44 -6.70 9.42
C VAL A 40 21.07 -5.29 8.97
N THR A 41 19.82 -5.11 8.54
CA THR A 41 19.32 -3.79 8.14
C THR A 41 18.52 -3.17 9.27
N PRO A 42 18.84 -1.94 9.69
CA PRO A 42 17.90 -1.09 10.41
C PRO A 42 16.57 -0.99 9.67
N LEU A 43 15.50 -0.72 10.42
CA LEU A 43 14.21 -0.45 9.82
C LEU A 43 14.20 0.85 8.99
N ASP A 44 14.97 1.85 9.41
CA ASP A 44 15.15 3.10 8.68
C ASP A 44 16.19 2.92 7.56
N ASP A 45 15.74 3.06 6.31
CA ASP A 45 16.60 2.93 5.13
C ASP A 45 17.71 3.98 5.05
N SER A 46 17.56 5.12 5.75
CA SER A 46 18.60 6.16 5.80
C SER A 46 19.80 5.76 6.66
N LEU A 47 19.63 4.80 7.59
CA LEU A 47 20.73 4.26 8.36
C LEU A 47 21.45 3.18 7.57
N PRO A 48 22.80 3.10 7.61
CA PRO A 48 23.56 2.10 6.87
C PRO A 48 23.28 0.67 7.35
N ILE A 49 23.64 -0.31 6.52
CA ILE A 49 23.68 -1.72 6.93
C ILE A 49 24.60 -1.85 8.15
N ILE A 50 24.14 -2.58 9.17
CA ILE A 50 24.94 -2.88 10.34
C ILE A 50 25.72 -4.16 10.06
N ARG A 51 27.05 -4.06 10.19
CA ARG A 51 27.98 -5.18 10.06
C ARG A 51 28.29 -5.72 11.45
N LEU A 52 28.21 -7.03 11.59
CA LEU A 52 28.48 -7.76 12.82
C LEU A 52 29.61 -8.74 12.59
N ASN A 53 30.49 -8.86 13.57
CA ASN A 53 31.43 -9.97 13.63
C ASN A 53 30.79 -11.13 14.42
N ARG A 54 31.58 -12.17 14.76
CA ARG A 54 31.10 -13.33 15.51
C ARG A 54 30.50 -12.97 16.87
N ASP A 55 31.17 -12.11 17.65
CA ASP A 55 30.65 -11.64 18.94
C ASP A 55 29.35 -10.83 18.77
N GLY A 56 29.21 -10.06 17.69
CA GLY A 56 27.97 -9.35 17.35
C GLY A 56 26.81 -10.28 16.99
N ALA A 57 27.08 -11.34 16.23
CA ALA A 57 26.09 -12.37 15.93
C ALA A 57 25.67 -13.15 17.19
N GLU A 58 26.62 -13.47 18.07
CA GLU A 58 26.33 -14.09 19.37
C GLU A 58 25.53 -13.16 20.29
N LEU A 59 25.86 -11.86 20.32
CA LEU A 59 25.09 -10.84 21.02
C LEU A 59 23.63 -10.85 20.54
N LEU A 60 23.42 -10.81 19.22
CA LEU A 60 22.09 -10.81 18.63
C LEU A 60 21.32 -12.10 18.95
N ALA A 61 21.99 -13.25 18.96
CA ALA A 61 21.39 -14.53 19.35
C ALA A 61 21.03 -14.58 20.84
N ALA A 62 21.76 -13.88 21.70
CA ALA A 62 21.49 -13.79 23.13
C ALA A 62 20.26 -12.92 23.48
N LEU A 63 19.71 -12.17 22.51
CA LEU A 63 18.45 -11.42 22.66
C LEU A 63 17.25 -12.35 22.46
N ASP A 64 17.18 -13.43 23.23
CA ASP A 64 16.19 -14.50 23.12
C ASP A 64 14.91 -14.27 23.95
N GLY A 65 14.87 -13.18 24.71
CA GLY A 65 13.80 -12.85 25.64
C GLY A 65 13.87 -13.56 26.99
N GLN A 66 14.88 -14.40 27.21
CA GLN A 66 15.17 -15.03 28.50
C GLN A 66 16.25 -14.26 29.25
N SER A 67 17.25 -13.72 28.54
CA SER A 67 18.31 -12.91 29.13
C SER A 67 17.84 -11.50 29.47
N THR A 68 18.30 -10.95 30.60
CA THR A 68 18.08 -9.53 30.92
C THR A 68 19.08 -8.65 30.18
N VAL A 69 18.74 -7.37 29.98
CA VAL A 69 19.66 -6.39 29.38
C VAL A 69 20.97 -6.35 30.15
N GLY A 70 20.94 -6.37 31.48
CA GLY A 70 22.14 -6.38 32.33
C GLY A 70 23.00 -7.63 32.14
N ALA A 71 22.39 -8.81 31.96
CA ALA A 71 23.13 -10.04 31.71
C ALA A 71 23.82 -10.02 30.33
N VAL A 72 23.11 -9.55 29.29
CA VAL A 72 23.66 -9.41 27.94
C VAL A 72 24.77 -8.36 27.93
N LEU A 73 24.55 -7.21 28.57
CA LEU A 73 25.54 -6.15 28.71
C LEU A 73 26.79 -6.61 29.47
N GLY A 74 26.63 -7.39 30.55
CA GLY A 74 27.77 -7.94 31.29
C GLY A 74 28.62 -8.92 30.46
N ARG A 75 27.98 -9.66 29.53
CA ARG A 75 28.69 -10.64 28.68
C ARG A 75 29.36 -10.01 27.46
N PHE A 76 28.69 -9.08 26.79
CA PHE A 76 29.10 -8.55 25.48
C PHE A 76 29.46 -7.06 25.50
N GLY A 77 29.15 -6.32 26.57
CA GLY A 77 29.20 -4.86 26.62
C GLY A 77 30.55 -4.26 26.24
N SER A 78 31.65 -4.86 26.70
CA SER A 78 33.02 -4.44 26.39
C SER A 78 33.64 -5.12 25.17
N ARG A 79 32.96 -6.12 24.59
CA ARG A 79 33.47 -6.85 23.42
C ARG A 79 33.22 -6.03 22.16
N VAL A 80 34.16 -6.08 21.22
CA VAL A 80 33.98 -5.53 19.88
C VAL A 80 33.05 -6.47 19.11
N CYS A 81 31.89 -5.95 18.71
CA CYS A 81 30.82 -6.72 18.07
C CYS A 81 30.63 -6.38 16.58
N SER A 82 31.32 -5.35 16.07
CA SER A 82 31.32 -5.00 14.66
C SER A 82 32.74 -4.88 14.09
N PRO A 83 32.93 -5.09 12.77
CA PRO A 83 34.18 -4.75 12.08
C PRO A 83 34.57 -3.27 12.23
N ASP A 84 33.60 -2.39 12.49
CA ASP A 84 33.80 -0.94 12.66
C ASP A 84 34.28 -0.57 14.08
N GLY A 85 34.53 -1.56 14.95
CA GLY A 85 35.04 -1.35 16.30
C GLY A 85 33.98 -1.02 17.35
N HIS A 86 32.68 -1.07 17.01
CA HIS A 86 31.61 -0.82 17.97
C HIS A 86 31.45 -1.98 18.95
N THR A 87 31.18 -1.64 20.20
CA THR A 87 31.05 -2.64 21.27
C THR A 87 29.62 -3.15 21.41
N GLY A 88 29.44 -4.26 22.15
CA GLY A 88 28.10 -4.73 22.47
C GLY A 88 27.24 -3.70 23.20
N GLN A 89 27.84 -2.85 24.04
CA GLN A 89 27.14 -1.73 24.68
C GLN A 89 26.62 -0.75 23.63
N TRP A 90 27.47 -0.32 22.69
CA TRP A 90 27.08 0.62 21.64
C TRP A 90 25.85 0.15 20.86
N HIS A 91 25.80 -1.15 20.55
CA HIS A 91 24.68 -1.78 19.87
C HIS A 91 23.42 -1.82 20.73
N LEU A 92 23.51 -2.27 21.99
CA LEU A 92 22.36 -2.36 22.89
C LEU A 92 21.72 -1.00 23.20
N GLU A 93 22.51 0.07 23.26
CA GLU A 93 22.01 1.44 23.47
C GLU A 93 21.19 1.96 22.25
N ARG A 94 21.33 1.33 21.08
CA ARG A 94 20.78 1.82 19.80
C ARG A 94 19.73 0.90 19.21
N TRP A 95 19.91 -0.42 19.32
CA TRP A 95 19.06 -1.41 18.64
C TRP A 95 17.61 -1.41 19.10
N SER A 96 17.34 -0.95 20.33
CA SER A 96 15.98 -0.77 20.83
C SER A 96 15.35 0.57 20.46
N LEU A 97 16.14 1.49 19.90
CA LEU A 97 15.63 2.78 19.45
C LEU A 97 14.83 2.59 18.17
N PRO A 98 13.81 3.43 17.97
CA PRO A 98 12.97 3.42 16.78
C PRO A 98 13.71 3.27 15.45
N ASN A 99 14.71 4.11 15.22
CA ASN A 99 15.44 4.21 13.97
C ASN A 99 16.08 2.85 13.59
N TYR A 100 16.52 2.07 14.59
CA TYR A 100 17.12 0.76 14.39
C TYR A 100 16.08 -0.36 14.42
N SER A 101 15.29 -0.45 15.49
CA SER A 101 14.26 -1.47 15.72
C SER A 101 14.72 -2.90 15.48
N LEU A 102 15.89 -3.25 16.00
CA LEU A 102 16.44 -4.60 15.93
C LEU A 102 16.11 -5.42 17.18
N CYS A 103 15.81 -4.75 18.30
CA CYS A 103 15.40 -5.41 19.54
C CYS A 103 14.40 -4.60 20.37
N TYR A 104 13.82 -5.23 21.37
CA TYR A 104 12.91 -4.64 22.34
C TYR A 104 13.33 -5.05 23.76
N PHE A 105 13.21 -4.11 24.71
CA PHE A 105 13.44 -4.33 26.14
C PHE A 105 12.11 -4.23 26.89
N GLY A 106 11.71 -5.30 27.59
CA GLY A 106 10.45 -5.31 28.34
C GLY A 106 10.38 -6.37 29.43
N SER A 107 9.44 -6.20 30.36
CA SER A 107 9.22 -7.11 31.50
C SER A 107 8.50 -8.40 31.09
N ASP A 108 7.53 -8.31 30.18
CA ASP A 108 6.73 -9.44 29.73
C ASP A 108 7.22 -10.01 28.41
N ALA A 109 6.98 -11.32 28.21
CA ALA A 109 6.99 -11.86 26.87
C ALA A 109 5.89 -11.17 26.09
N PRO A 110 6.20 -10.60 24.93
CA PRO A 110 5.15 -10.18 24.05
C PRO A 110 4.33 -11.43 23.68
N THR A 111 3.16 -11.59 24.29
CA THR A 111 2.27 -12.70 23.99
C THR A 111 1.92 -12.59 22.51
N ARG A 112 1.90 -13.71 21.79
CA ARG A 112 1.34 -13.79 20.42
C ARG A 112 -0.09 -13.23 20.32
N GLU A 113 -0.71 -12.97 21.47
CA GLU A 113 -2.05 -12.46 21.64
C GLU A 113 -2.01 -11.26 22.61
N ARG A 114 -1.79 -10.06 22.10
CA ARG A 114 -2.57 -8.92 22.60
C ARG A 114 -3.68 -8.70 21.59
N GLN A 115 -4.86 -9.23 21.90
CA GLN A 115 -6.13 -8.88 21.25
C GLN A 115 -6.11 -8.94 19.70
N GLY A 116 -5.68 -10.07 19.11
CA GLY A 116 -5.86 -10.32 17.67
C GLY A 116 -4.91 -9.59 16.72
N VAL A 117 -3.88 -8.92 17.22
CA VAL A 117 -2.89 -8.19 16.39
C VAL A 117 -1.61 -9.03 16.28
N LYS A 118 -1.31 -9.53 15.07
CA LYS A 118 -0.05 -10.25 14.75
C LYS A 118 1.16 -9.32 14.89
N TRP A 119 2.34 -9.87 15.19
CA TRP A 119 3.61 -9.12 15.35
C TRP A 119 3.91 -8.18 14.18
N ASP A 120 3.49 -8.57 12.98
CA ASP A 120 3.60 -7.80 11.74
C ASP A 120 2.81 -6.48 11.78
N LEU A 121 1.62 -6.48 12.38
CA LEU A 121 0.81 -5.28 12.58
C LEU A 121 1.46 -4.34 13.61
N LEU A 122 2.16 -4.87 14.61
CA LEU A 122 2.94 -4.03 15.52
C LEU A 122 4.14 -3.40 14.81
N LEU A 123 4.84 -4.15 13.95
CA LEU A 123 5.93 -3.62 13.13
C LEU A 123 5.43 -2.57 12.14
N GLN A 124 4.26 -2.77 11.55
CA GLN A 124 3.59 -1.80 10.68
C GLN A 124 3.17 -0.55 11.46
N GLN A 125 2.50 -0.69 12.61
CA GLN A 125 2.15 0.45 13.48
C GLN A 125 3.39 1.20 13.98
N ILE A 126 4.49 0.48 14.18
CA ILE A 126 5.80 1.05 14.50
C ILE A 126 6.34 1.86 13.30
N ARG A 127 6.30 1.31 12.08
CA ARG A 127 6.69 1.99 10.84
C ARG A 127 5.84 3.24 10.59
N GLU A 128 4.52 3.11 10.66
CA GLU A 128 3.51 4.17 10.45
C GLU A 128 3.58 5.27 11.51
N LYS A 129 3.98 4.97 12.75
CA LYS A 129 4.18 6.03 13.74
C LYS A 129 5.39 6.93 13.42
N TRP A 130 6.30 6.52 12.54
CA TRP A 130 7.61 7.16 12.36
C TRP A 130 7.85 7.76 10.97
N SER A 131 7.16 7.31 9.93
CA SER A 131 7.35 7.77 8.54
C SER A 131 6.71 9.12 8.22
N GLY A 132 5.73 9.59 8.99
CA GLY A 132 5.06 10.88 8.75
C GLY A 132 5.09 11.81 9.96
N ARG A 133 4.81 13.09 9.72
CA ARG A 133 4.95 14.14 10.75
C ARG A 133 3.94 13.92 11.88
N GLU A 134 4.22 14.47 13.07
CA GLU A 134 3.25 14.41 14.16
C GLU A 134 2.06 15.33 13.87
N GLY A 135 0.84 14.80 14.08
CA GLY A 135 -0.41 15.53 13.86
C GLY A 135 -1.16 15.12 12.59
N PHE A 136 -2.24 15.84 12.31
CA PHE A 136 -3.05 15.66 11.11
C PHE A 136 -2.42 16.43 9.94
N GLU A 137 -2.09 15.70 8.87
CA GLU A 137 -1.66 16.28 7.59
C GLU A 137 -2.90 16.39 6.67
N GLY A 138 -3.37 17.62 6.44
CA GLY A 138 -4.58 17.87 5.64
C GLY A 138 -4.34 17.79 4.13
N GLY A 139 -5.41 17.89 3.34
CA GLY A 139 -5.34 17.77 1.88
C GLY A 139 -4.40 18.75 1.17
N GLU A 140 -4.14 19.94 1.74
CA GLU A 140 -3.18 20.89 1.17
C GLU A 140 -1.75 20.32 1.16
N GLN A 141 -1.32 19.67 2.24
CA GLN A 141 0.04 19.10 2.35
C GLN A 141 0.23 17.91 1.41
N LEU A 142 -0.79 17.06 1.30
CA LEU A 142 -0.81 15.94 0.36
C LEU A 142 -0.75 16.43 -1.09
N SER A 143 -1.54 17.46 -1.43
CA SER A 143 -1.48 18.07 -2.75
C SER A 143 -0.13 18.73 -3.05
N GLU A 144 0.50 19.39 -2.06
CA GLU A 144 1.83 20.00 -2.20
C GLU A 144 2.91 18.94 -2.47
N PHE A 145 2.85 17.78 -1.79
CA PHE A 145 3.77 16.68 -2.03
C PHE A 145 3.74 16.23 -3.51
N HIS A 146 2.55 15.95 -4.04
CA HIS A 146 2.42 15.52 -5.44
C HIS A 146 2.74 16.61 -6.46
N LEU A 147 2.43 17.87 -6.15
CA LEU A 147 2.68 19.01 -7.05
C LEU A 147 4.14 19.45 -7.07
N HIS A 148 4.85 19.34 -5.96
CA HIS A 148 6.12 20.04 -5.76
C HIS A 148 7.28 19.16 -5.27
N GLU A 149 7.02 18.07 -4.54
CA GLU A 149 8.09 17.23 -4.00
C GLU A 149 8.48 16.08 -4.95
N ILE A 150 7.52 15.56 -5.72
CA ILE A 150 7.80 14.57 -6.76
C ILE A 150 8.39 15.28 -8.00
N THR A 151 9.72 15.24 -8.10
CA THR A 151 10.46 15.92 -9.19
C THR A 151 11.03 14.95 -10.24
N ARG A 152 11.05 13.64 -9.95
CA ARG A 152 11.54 12.58 -10.85
C ARG A 152 10.69 11.30 -10.69
N GLN A 153 10.65 10.49 -11.75
CA GLN A 153 9.92 9.21 -11.77
C GLN A 153 10.69 8.05 -11.12
N ASP A 154 12.04 8.12 -11.12
CA ASP A 154 12.88 6.97 -10.80
C ASP A 154 12.88 6.67 -9.30
N GLY A 155 12.61 5.41 -8.94
CA GLY A 155 12.66 4.92 -7.57
C GLY A 155 11.48 5.32 -6.68
N HIS A 156 10.47 6.05 -7.16
CA HIS A 156 9.34 6.46 -6.32
C HIS A 156 8.59 5.25 -5.74
N PHE A 157 8.15 4.31 -6.57
CA PHE A 157 7.45 3.11 -6.09
C PHE A 157 8.38 2.06 -5.46
N ASP A 158 9.69 2.12 -5.73
CA ASP A 158 10.69 1.22 -5.15
C ASP A 158 11.18 1.69 -3.77
N VAL A 159 11.07 2.99 -3.45
CA VAL A 159 11.73 3.63 -2.27
C VAL A 159 10.78 4.45 -1.40
N ILE A 160 9.66 4.93 -1.94
CA ILE A 160 8.71 5.84 -1.28
C ILE A 160 7.39 5.13 -0.99
N GLU A 161 6.72 4.58 -2.00
CA GLU A 161 5.38 4.01 -1.85
C GLU A 161 5.24 2.75 -2.70
N THR A 162 5.45 1.58 -2.11
CA THR A 162 5.32 0.33 -2.86
C THR A 162 3.86 -0.09 -2.91
N THR A 163 3.23 0.05 -4.08
CA THR A 163 1.82 -0.33 -4.31
C THR A 163 1.64 -1.83 -4.60
N VAL A 164 0.43 -2.35 -4.44
CA VAL A 164 0.06 -3.73 -4.82
C VAL A 164 0.35 -3.96 -6.30
N SER A 165 -0.05 -3.01 -7.15
CA SER A 165 0.20 -3.10 -8.59
C SER A 165 1.71 -3.17 -8.91
N HIS A 166 2.56 -2.51 -8.12
CA HIS A 166 4.00 -2.58 -8.23
C HIS A 166 4.56 -3.94 -7.76
N LEU A 167 4.14 -4.46 -6.60
CA LEU A 167 4.58 -5.77 -6.07
C LEU A 167 4.31 -6.92 -7.05
N PHE A 168 3.24 -6.79 -7.84
CA PHE A 168 2.75 -7.78 -8.79
C PHE A 168 2.92 -7.37 -10.26
N ARG A 169 3.85 -6.44 -10.54
CA ARG A 169 4.08 -5.88 -11.89
C ARG A 169 4.66 -6.88 -12.89
N GLU A 170 5.38 -7.88 -12.43
CA GLU A 170 5.93 -8.94 -13.28
C GLU A 170 5.27 -10.30 -13.01
N PRO A 171 5.29 -11.22 -14.00
CA PRO A 171 4.73 -12.55 -13.86
C PRO A 171 5.20 -13.23 -12.58
N CYS A 172 4.25 -13.70 -11.77
CA CYS A 172 4.58 -14.48 -10.58
C CYS A 172 3.60 -15.63 -10.34
N GLU A 173 4.05 -16.61 -9.56
CA GLU A 173 3.28 -17.80 -9.22
C GLU A 173 1.97 -17.48 -8.49
N ALA A 174 1.99 -16.48 -7.59
CA ALA A 174 0.79 -15.97 -6.93
C ALA A 174 -0.31 -15.52 -7.91
N LEU A 175 0.09 -15.00 -9.06
CA LEU A 175 -0.79 -14.57 -10.14
C LEU A 175 -0.86 -15.59 -11.29
N GLN A 176 -0.49 -16.86 -11.03
CA GLN A 176 -0.49 -17.95 -12.01
C GLN A 176 0.32 -17.63 -13.27
N GLY A 177 1.49 -17.02 -13.10
CA GLY A 177 2.36 -16.57 -14.19
C GLY A 177 1.83 -15.34 -14.95
N SER A 178 0.86 -14.61 -14.39
CA SER A 178 0.33 -13.36 -14.94
C SER A 178 0.84 -12.14 -14.17
N THR A 179 0.54 -10.95 -14.68
CA THR A 179 0.80 -9.67 -14.00
C THR A 179 -0.51 -9.10 -13.47
N TYR A 180 -0.42 -8.18 -12.50
CA TYR A 180 -1.59 -7.51 -11.93
C TYR A 180 -2.49 -6.91 -13.01
N GLY A 181 -1.93 -6.06 -13.89
CA GLY A 181 -2.71 -5.40 -14.95
C GLY A 181 -3.34 -6.37 -15.96
N ARG A 182 -2.68 -7.50 -16.26
CA ARG A 182 -3.27 -8.55 -17.10
C ARG A 182 -4.47 -9.21 -16.42
N LEU A 183 -4.36 -9.57 -15.14
CA LEU A 183 -5.50 -10.12 -14.39
C LEU A 183 -6.65 -9.12 -14.28
N LEU A 184 -6.35 -7.85 -14.01
CA LEU A 184 -7.34 -6.78 -13.97
C LEU A 184 -8.13 -6.70 -15.28
N MET A 185 -7.44 -6.67 -16.43
CA MET A 185 -8.11 -6.66 -17.74
C MET A 185 -8.94 -7.92 -17.98
N LYS A 186 -8.45 -9.10 -17.60
CA LYS A 186 -9.23 -10.35 -17.70
C LYS A 186 -10.52 -10.27 -16.89
N ARG A 187 -10.48 -9.71 -15.68
CA ARG A 187 -11.68 -9.52 -14.85
C ARG A 187 -12.65 -8.52 -15.46
N ILE A 188 -12.17 -7.38 -15.96
CA ILE A 188 -13.01 -6.40 -16.69
C ILE A 188 -13.72 -7.06 -17.89
N ARG A 189 -13.03 -7.94 -18.63
CA ARG A 189 -13.64 -8.71 -19.73
C ARG A 189 -14.70 -9.70 -19.23
N GLN A 190 -14.43 -10.41 -18.14
CA GLN A 190 -15.36 -11.39 -17.54
C GLN A 190 -16.64 -10.73 -17.01
N LEU A 191 -16.54 -9.49 -16.50
CA LEU A 191 -17.69 -8.66 -16.14
C LEU A 191 -18.52 -8.22 -17.37
N GLY A 192 -18.01 -8.45 -18.58
CA GLY A 192 -18.64 -8.00 -19.82
C GLY A 192 -18.62 -6.50 -19.99
N TRP A 193 -17.67 -5.79 -19.37
CA TRP A 193 -17.51 -4.34 -19.47
C TRP A 193 -16.73 -3.91 -20.73
N TRP A 194 -16.18 -4.89 -21.44
CA TRP A 194 -15.55 -4.70 -22.75
C TRP A 194 -16.50 -5.01 -23.93
N SER A 195 -17.78 -5.30 -23.64
CA SER A 195 -18.80 -5.59 -24.64
C SER A 195 -20.11 -4.84 -24.32
N PRO A 196 -20.47 -3.79 -25.09
CA PRO A 196 -19.74 -3.27 -26.26
C PRO A 196 -18.38 -2.66 -25.89
N LYS A 197 -17.49 -2.55 -26.89
CA LYS A 197 -16.14 -1.99 -26.71
C LYS A 197 -16.23 -0.53 -26.20
N PRO A 198 -15.55 -0.16 -25.10
CA PRO A 198 -15.50 1.23 -24.65
C PRO A 198 -14.77 2.12 -25.65
N LYS A 199 -15.21 3.37 -25.79
CA LYS A 199 -14.56 4.38 -26.64
C LYS A 199 -13.56 5.20 -25.85
N ILE A 200 -13.84 5.46 -24.57
CA ILE A 200 -13.00 6.25 -23.67
C ILE A 200 -12.83 5.47 -22.36
N VAL A 201 -11.59 5.14 -22.05
CA VAL A 201 -11.16 4.61 -20.75
C VAL A 201 -10.39 5.72 -20.04
N LEU A 202 -10.77 6.03 -18.80
CA LEU A 202 -10.06 6.96 -17.93
C LEU A 202 -9.31 6.15 -16.87
N GLU A 203 -8.01 6.36 -16.74
CA GLU A 203 -7.21 5.93 -15.60
C GLU A 203 -6.87 7.17 -14.76
N VAL A 204 -7.18 7.11 -13.47
CA VAL A 204 -6.90 8.17 -12.49
C VAL A 204 -5.73 7.72 -11.63
N GLY A 205 -4.71 8.59 -11.48
CA GLY A 205 -3.54 8.28 -10.66
C GLY A 205 -2.78 7.05 -11.17
N GLY A 206 -2.50 6.96 -12.47
CA GLY A 206 -1.93 5.76 -13.11
C GLY A 206 -0.48 5.41 -12.69
N GLY A 207 0.07 6.06 -11.65
CA GLY A 207 1.47 5.95 -11.24
C GLY A 207 2.41 6.15 -12.41
N VAL A 208 3.37 5.25 -12.62
CA VAL A 208 4.24 5.29 -13.81
C VAL A 208 3.62 4.69 -15.08
N GLY A 209 2.40 4.12 -15.03
CA GLY A 209 1.69 3.55 -16.18
C GLY A 209 1.88 2.05 -16.40
N TYR A 210 2.31 1.29 -15.38
CA TYR A 210 2.48 -0.16 -15.51
C TYR A 210 1.17 -0.90 -15.71
N VAL A 211 0.10 -0.49 -15.02
CA VAL A 211 -1.21 -1.15 -15.10
C VAL A 211 -1.76 -1.08 -16.53
N SER A 212 -1.89 0.11 -17.12
CA SER A 212 -2.31 0.26 -18.52
C SER A 212 -1.44 -0.50 -19.52
N ARG A 213 -0.11 -0.50 -19.35
CA ARG A 213 0.81 -1.26 -20.20
C ARG A 213 0.51 -2.76 -20.16
N GLU A 214 0.35 -3.31 -18.97
CA GLU A 214 0.07 -4.74 -18.78
C GLU A 214 -1.35 -5.11 -19.22
N MET A 215 -2.36 -4.28 -18.96
CA MET A 215 -3.72 -4.48 -19.45
C MET A 215 -3.76 -4.62 -20.98
N ALA A 216 -2.97 -3.82 -21.70
CA ALA A 216 -2.92 -3.85 -23.16
C ALA A 216 -2.55 -5.24 -23.70
N LYS A 217 -1.75 -6.03 -22.97
CA LYS A 217 -1.30 -7.37 -23.39
C LYS A 217 -2.43 -8.40 -23.41
N GLU A 218 -3.58 -8.12 -22.79
CA GLU A 218 -4.79 -8.93 -22.84
C GLU A 218 -5.78 -8.50 -23.93
N LEU A 219 -5.36 -7.57 -24.79
CA LEU A 219 -6.14 -7.04 -25.89
C LEU A 219 -5.38 -7.20 -27.20
N LEU A 220 -6.08 -7.67 -28.23
CA LEU A 220 -5.55 -7.69 -29.58
C LEU A 220 -5.48 -6.25 -30.12
N PRO A 221 -4.56 -5.93 -31.06
CA PRO A 221 -4.41 -4.57 -31.57
C PRO A 221 -5.70 -3.91 -32.07
N PHE A 222 -6.57 -4.68 -32.74
CA PHE A 222 -7.86 -4.16 -33.24
C PHE A 222 -8.88 -3.88 -32.13
N GLU A 223 -8.77 -4.55 -30.97
CA GLU A 223 -9.60 -4.28 -29.81
C GLU A 223 -9.24 -2.94 -29.17
N ARG A 224 -8.00 -2.47 -29.35
CA ARG A 224 -7.54 -1.15 -28.89
C ARG A 224 -7.80 -0.04 -29.92
N GLN A 225 -7.98 -0.39 -31.19
CA GLN A 225 -8.21 0.58 -32.25
C GLN A 225 -9.51 1.39 -32.02
N GLY A 226 -9.42 2.71 -32.09
CA GLY A 226 -10.56 3.63 -31.91
C GLY A 226 -11.00 3.81 -30.45
N LEU A 227 -10.27 3.23 -29.50
CA LEU A 227 -10.40 3.50 -28.07
C LEU A 227 -9.36 4.53 -27.67
N ARG A 228 -9.78 5.54 -26.89
CA ARG A 228 -8.88 6.53 -26.30
C ARG A 228 -8.65 6.24 -24.83
N TYR A 229 -7.39 6.07 -24.45
CA TYR A 229 -6.96 5.86 -23.06
C TYR A 229 -6.52 7.19 -22.47
N VAL A 230 -7.23 7.68 -21.46
CA VAL A 230 -6.99 9.00 -20.87
C VAL A 230 -6.40 8.81 -19.49
N PHE A 231 -5.24 9.41 -19.22
CA PHE A 231 -4.69 9.54 -17.87
C PHE A 231 -5.08 10.89 -17.29
N VAL A 232 -5.58 10.90 -16.06
CA VAL A 232 -5.69 12.11 -15.24
C VAL A 232 -4.79 11.93 -14.03
N ASP A 233 -3.85 12.86 -13.86
CA ASP A 233 -2.87 12.79 -12.77
C ASP A 233 -2.51 14.21 -12.29
N ILE A 234 -2.42 14.39 -10.98
CA ILE A 234 -1.96 15.64 -10.36
C ILE A 234 -0.42 15.73 -10.33
N THR A 235 0.27 14.59 -10.41
CA THR A 235 1.73 14.48 -10.44
C THR A 235 2.24 14.57 -11.88
N ARG A 236 2.56 15.78 -12.32
CA ARG A 236 2.97 16.04 -13.72
C ARG A 236 4.11 15.16 -14.27
N PRO A 237 5.17 14.81 -13.50
CA PRO A 237 6.22 13.92 -14.01
C PRO A 237 5.72 12.53 -14.42
N PHE A 238 4.70 12.00 -13.75
CA PHE A 238 4.14 10.67 -14.03
C PHE A 238 3.45 10.59 -15.39
N LEU A 239 2.75 11.65 -15.80
CA LEU A 239 2.11 11.74 -17.13
C LEU A 239 3.07 11.42 -18.27
N ARG A 240 4.34 11.81 -18.17
CA ARG A 240 5.34 11.52 -19.21
C ARG A 240 5.61 10.01 -19.31
N SER A 241 5.79 9.35 -18.18
CA SER A 241 6.03 7.89 -18.10
C SER A 241 4.80 7.11 -18.57
N GLN A 242 3.62 7.48 -18.07
CA GLN A 242 2.33 6.90 -18.44
C GLN A 242 2.11 6.94 -19.96
N LEU A 243 2.29 8.10 -20.57
CA LEU A 243 2.11 8.26 -22.02
C LEU A 243 3.15 7.49 -22.83
N GLN A 244 4.39 7.42 -22.35
CA GLN A 244 5.42 6.61 -23.00
C GLN A 244 5.05 5.12 -22.97
N LEU A 245 4.80 4.56 -21.78
CA LEU A 245 4.46 3.14 -21.63
C LEU A 245 3.15 2.78 -22.34
N ALA A 246 2.16 3.67 -22.30
CA ALA A 246 0.90 3.44 -23.00
C ALA A 246 1.09 3.40 -24.52
N ARG A 247 1.94 4.28 -25.07
CA ARG A 247 2.28 4.27 -26.50
C ARG A 247 3.05 3.00 -26.88
N GLU A 248 4.02 2.58 -26.08
CA GLU A 248 4.76 1.31 -26.27
C GLU A 248 3.80 0.11 -26.25
N ALA A 249 2.77 0.16 -25.42
CA ALA A 249 1.73 -0.86 -25.34
C ALA A 249 0.68 -0.79 -26.48
N GLY A 250 0.74 0.25 -27.33
CA GLY A 250 -0.15 0.42 -28.48
C GLY A 250 -1.51 1.04 -28.15
N TRP A 251 -1.61 1.84 -27.09
CA TRP A 251 -2.78 2.67 -26.80
C TRP A 251 -2.75 4.00 -27.57
N ASP A 252 -3.90 4.45 -28.07
CA ASP A 252 -4.13 5.87 -28.37
C ASP A 252 -4.38 6.60 -27.05
N SER A 253 -3.34 7.24 -26.52
CA SER A 253 -3.34 7.78 -25.15
C SER A 253 -3.26 9.31 -25.08
N ARG A 254 -3.87 9.88 -24.04
CA ARG A 254 -3.81 11.32 -23.71
C ARG A 254 -3.63 11.52 -22.22
N GLY A 255 -2.72 12.42 -21.85
CA GLY A 255 -2.51 12.84 -20.45
C GLY A 255 -3.22 14.16 -20.17
N VAL A 256 -3.79 14.27 -18.98
CA VAL A 256 -4.44 15.48 -18.47
C VAL A 256 -3.90 15.73 -17.07
N HIS A 257 -3.22 16.86 -16.91
CA HIS A 257 -2.80 17.30 -15.58
C HIS A 257 -3.99 17.89 -14.85
N GLY A 258 -4.45 17.26 -13.78
CA GLY A 258 -5.66 17.66 -13.07
C GLY A 258 -5.90 16.85 -11.80
N ASN A 259 -6.75 17.40 -10.93
CA ASN A 259 -7.14 16.75 -9.69
C ASN A 259 -8.40 15.89 -9.94
N ALA A 260 -8.38 14.65 -9.47
CA ALA A 260 -9.49 13.71 -9.60
C ALA A 260 -10.76 14.14 -8.85
N GLU A 261 -10.63 14.93 -7.79
CA GLU A 261 -11.76 15.50 -7.05
C GLU A 261 -12.53 16.57 -7.87
N TRP A 262 -11.93 17.06 -8.97
CA TRP A 262 -12.52 18.01 -9.92
C TRP A 262 -12.08 17.70 -11.34
N LEU A 263 -12.68 16.67 -11.96
CA LEU A 263 -12.26 16.14 -13.25
C LEU A 263 -12.51 17.16 -14.36
N PRO A 264 -11.48 17.57 -15.13
CA PRO A 264 -11.61 18.50 -16.26
C PRO A 264 -12.16 17.82 -17.52
N LEU A 265 -13.21 16.99 -17.35
CA LEU A 265 -13.86 16.19 -18.38
C LEU A 265 -15.33 16.59 -18.50
N ARG A 266 -15.89 16.37 -19.69
CA ARG A 266 -17.31 16.68 -19.95
C ARG A 266 -18.22 15.65 -19.29
N ASP A 267 -19.43 16.07 -18.95
CA ASP A 267 -20.48 15.18 -18.47
C ASP A 267 -20.73 14.05 -19.48
N ALA A 268 -21.02 12.85 -18.97
CA ALA A 268 -21.34 11.67 -19.76
C ALA A 268 -20.37 11.43 -20.95
N SER A 269 -19.07 11.56 -20.72
CA SER A 269 -18.03 11.43 -21.74
C SER A 269 -17.20 10.15 -21.63
N VAL A 270 -17.18 9.49 -20.47
CA VAL A 270 -16.33 8.33 -20.20
C VAL A 270 -17.16 7.04 -20.18
N ASP A 271 -16.61 5.95 -20.74
CA ASP A 271 -17.26 4.63 -20.75
C ASP A 271 -16.78 3.76 -19.57
N LEU A 272 -15.49 3.84 -19.23
CA LEU A 272 -14.87 3.08 -18.14
C LEU A 272 -13.90 3.96 -17.36
N ILE A 273 -14.02 3.99 -16.03
CA ILE A 273 -13.04 4.57 -15.11
C ILE A 273 -12.28 3.45 -14.42
N ILE A 274 -10.97 3.63 -14.28
CA ILE A 274 -10.07 2.79 -13.49
C ILE A 274 -9.35 3.71 -12.53
N ASP A 275 -9.49 3.44 -11.24
CA ASP A 275 -8.78 4.11 -10.16
C ASP A 275 -8.17 3.00 -9.30
N ASN A 276 -6.85 3.00 -9.18
CA ASN A 276 -6.10 1.95 -8.50
C ASN A 276 -5.08 2.58 -7.56
N GLU A 277 -5.34 2.48 -6.26
CA GLU A 277 -4.46 2.97 -5.19
C GLU A 277 -4.25 4.48 -5.36
N ASN A 278 -5.34 5.24 -5.24
CA ASN A 278 -5.39 6.70 -5.40
C ASN A 278 -6.49 7.36 -4.53
N LEU A 279 -7.47 6.61 -3.99
CA LEU A 279 -8.52 7.19 -3.14
C LEU A 279 -7.96 7.62 -1.78
N ALA A 280 -6.93 6.93 -1.28
CA ALA A 280 -6.32 7.25 0.01
C ALA A 280 -5.48 8.55 -0.03
N ASP A 281 -5.06 8.96 -1.22
CA ASP A 281 -4.37 10.23 -1.50
C ASP A 281 -5.32 11.44 -1.68
N MET A 282 -6.63 11.21 -1.59
CA MET A 282 -7.61 12.28 -1.77
C MET A 282 -7.89 13.01 -0.45
N THR A 283 -8.35 14.26 -0.56
CA THR A 283 -8.50 15.22 0.55
C THR A 283 -9.17 14.62 1.80
N PRO A 284 -8.43 14.45 2.91
CA PRO A 284 -8.98 14.14 4.22
C PRO A 284 -9.43 15.43 4.92
N VAL A 285 -10.45 15.35 5.77
CA VAL A 285 -10.89 16.46 6.63
C VAL A 285 -11.02 15.99 8.07
N LEU A 286 -10.30 16.64 8.98
CA LEU A 286 -10.45 16.43 10.42
C LEU A 286 -11.69 17.17 10.92
N LEU A 287 -12.78 16.44 11.12
CA LEU A 287 -14.02 16.97 11.67
C LEU A 287 -14.08 16.79 13.19
N THR A 288 -15.03 17.48 13.80
CA THR A 288 -15.28 17.39 15.25
C THR A 288 -16.72 17.02 15.51
N ARG A 289 -16.95 16.27 16.60
CA ARG A 289 -18.30 15.87 17.01
C ARG A 289 -19.24 17.07 17.12
N SER A 290 -18.80 18.15 17.77
CA SER A 290 -19.61 19.36 17.94
C SER A 290 -19.91 20.06 16.62
N GLY A 291 -18.99 20.02 15.65
CA GLY A 291 -19.24 20.55 14.29
C GLY A 291 -20.32 19.75 13.56
N VAL A 292 -20.33 18.42 13.71
CA VAL A 292 -21.37 17.56 13.13
C VAL A 292 -22.72 17.82 13.79
N GLU A 293 -22.76 17.88 15.12
CA GLU A 293 -24.00 18.10 15.89
C GLU A 293 -24.62 19.47 15.64
N SER A 294 -23.80 20.52 15.56
CA SER A 294 -24.26 21.88 15.26
C SER A 294 -24.51 22.13 13.77
N GLY A 295 -23.90 21.31 12.90
CA GLY A 295 -23.92 21.51 11.45
C GLY A 295 -23.08 22.70 10.96
N GLN A 296 -22.18 23.23 11.80
CA GLN A 296 -21.33 24.38 11.53
C GLN A 296 -19.86 23.96 11.39
N GLY A 297 -19.28 24.25 10.22
CA GLY A 297 -17.88 24.02 9.91
C GLY A 297 -16.99 25.16 10.40
N ARG A 298 -15.75 24.84 10.79
CA ARG A 298 -14.75 25.83 11.23
C ARG A 298 -14.20 26.70 10.09
N ASN A 299 -14.25 26.17 8.87
CA ASN A 299 -13.83 26.84 7.64
C ASN A 299 -14.64 26.27 6.44
N PRO A 300 -14.49 26.81 5.22
CA PRO A 300 -15.25 26.35 4.06
C PRO A 300 -15.11 24.86 3.75
N LEU A 301 -13.90 24.29 3.89
CA LEU A 301 -13.64 22.86 3.65
C LEU A 301 -14.38 21.97 4.67
N HIS A 302 -14.39 22.36 5.94
CA HIS A 302 -15.16 21.66 6.97
C HIS A 302 -16.66 21.78 6.72
N GLN A 303 -17.13 22.97 6.32
CA GLN A 303 -18.54 23.17 6.02
C GLN A 303 -19.00 22.29 4.85
N GLU A 304 -18.18 22.19 3.79
CA GLU A 304 -18.48 21.31 2.66
C GLU A 304 -18.56 19.84 3.08
N ALA A 305 -17.64 19.35 3.91
CA ALA A 305 -17.69 18.00 4.45
C ALA A 305 -18.98 17.74 5.24
N LEU A 306 -19.39 18.69 6.09
CA LEU A 306 -20.64 18.60 6.84
C LEU A 306 -21.88 18.63 5.92
N ASP A 307 -21.84 19.43 4.86
CA ASP A 307 -22.93 19.51 3.89
C ASP A 307 -23.08 18.20 3.11
N TRP A 308 -21.96 17.54 2.76
CA TRP A 308 -21.97 16.19 2.20
C TRP A 308 -22.56 15.17 3.17
N ILE A 309 -22.10 15.15 4.42
CA ILE A 309 -22.62 14.25 5.47
C ILE A 309 -24.15 14.42 5.60
N ARG A 310 -24.63 15.66 5.67
CA ARG A 310 -26.07 15.97 5.78
C ARG A 310 -26.84 15.55 4.53
N ARG A 311 -26.33 15.88 3.35
CA ARG A 311 -26.97 15.58 2.05
C ARG A 311 -27.12 14.08 1.82
N LEU A 312 -26.05 13.33 2.10
CA LEU A 312 -26.01 11.88 1.97
C LEU A 312 -26.76 11.17 3.10
N ARG A 313 -27.03 11.85 4.23
CA ARG A 313 -27.52 11.26 5.47
C ARG A 313 -26.62 10.11 5.92
N LEU A 314 -25.31 10.36 5.96
CA LEU A 314 -24.33 9.34 6.27
C LEU A 314 -24.50 8.81 7.71
N PRO A 315 -24.53 7.48 7.90
CA PRO A 315 -24.65 6.88 9.23
C PRO A 315 -23.29 6.88 9.93
N LEU A 316 -22.96 7.98 10.62
CA LEU A 316 -21.68 8.14 11.32
C LEU A 316 -21.59 7.36 12.66
N GLY A 317 -22.69 6.77 13.12
CA GLY A 317 -22.77 6.09 14.42
C GLY A 317 -23.03 7.05 15.59
N THR A 318 -23.27 6.49 16.78
CA THR A 318 -23.58 7.27 18.00
C THR A 318 -22.36 7.56 18.87
N ASP A 319 -21.25 6.86 18.65
CA ASP A 319 -20.02 6.97 19.45
C ASP A 319 -18.87 7.56 18.61
N LEU A 320 -19.10 8.76 18.08
CA LEU A 320 -18.09 9.50 17.34
C LEU A 320 -17.05 10.06 18.31
N PRO A 321 -15.73 9.91 18.12
CA PRO A 321 -14.75 10.58 18.97
C PRO A 321 -14.81 12.10 18.83
N ALA A 322 -14.13 12.83 19.72
CA ALA A 322 -14.15 14.30 19.74
C ALA A 322 -13.70 14.90 18.40
N ASP A 323 -12.62 14.34 17.84
CA ASP A 323 -12.10 14.64 16.52
C ASP A 323 -12.01 13.32 15.71
N PHE A 324 -12.32 13.38 14.42
CA PHE A 324 -12.22 12.23 13.52
C PHE A 324 -11.97 12.65 12.07
N VAL A 325 -11.37 11.76 11.28
CA VAL A 325 -11.13 11.99 9.86
C VAL A 325 -12.35 11.60 9.02
N PHE A 326 -12.68 12.43 8.05
CA PHE A 326 -13.69 12.17 7.01
C PHE A 326 -13.04 12.20 5.62
N ASN A 327 -13.31 11.17 4.82
CA ASN A 327 -12.82 11.06 3.44
C ASN A 327 -13.65 11.97 2.49
N LEU A 328 -13.43 13.30 2.53
CA LEU A 328 -14.14 14.24 1.65
C LEU A 328 -13.76 14.03 0.17
N GLY A 329 -12.47 13.87 -0.12
CA GLY A 329 -11.97 13.71 -1.48
C GLY A 329 -12.57 12.51 -2.22
N PRO A 330 -12.61 11.30 -1.63
CA PRO A 330 -13.28 10.15 -2.25
C PRO A 330 -14.78 10.39 -2.52
N VAL A 331 -15.47 11.15 -1.67
CA VAL A 331 -16.87 11.53 -1.91
C VAL A 331 -17.01 12.50 -3.10
N ARG A 332 -16.10 13.49 -3.22
CA ARG A 332 -16.04 14.38 -4.38
C ARG A 332 -15.76 13.61 -5.66
N PHE A 333 -14.79 12.69 -5.63
CA PHE A 333 -14.46 11.87 -6.77
C PHE A 333 -15.64 10.97 -7.21
N LEU A 334 -16.41 10.40 -6.28
CA LEU A 334 -17.64 9.68 -6.64
C LEU A 334 -18.66 10.56 -7.36
N ALA A 335 -18.82 11.81 -6.91
CA ALA A 335 -19.71 12.76 -7.57
C ALA A 335 -19.22 13.12 -8.99
N GLU A 336 -17.91 13.28 -9.17
CA GLU A 336 -17.30 13.51 -10.47
C GLU A 336 -17.41 12.28 -11.39
N ALA A 337 -17.14 11.07 -10.88
CA ALA A 337 -17.35 9.82 -11.59
C ALA A 337 -18.80 9.69 -12.05
N TRP A 338 -19.77 10.00 -11.18
CA TRP A 338 -21.18 10.03 -11.55
C TRP A 338 -21.45 11.02 -12.68
N ARG A 339 -20.90 12.23 -12.60
CA ARG A 339 -21.08 13.27 -13.63
C ARG A 339 -20.52 12.84 -14.99
N ILE A 340 -19.30 12.32 -15.03
CA ILE A 340 -18.58 12.09 -16.30
C ILE A 340 -18.87 10.72 -16.93
N LEU A 341 -19.32 9.72 -16.16
CA LEU A 341 -19.70 8.43 -16.72
C LEU A 341 -20.94 8.58 -17.58
N LYS A 342 -20.92 7.91 -18.73
CA LYS A 342 -22.12 7.72 -19.55
C LYS A 342 -23.14 6.85 -18.81
N PRO A 343 -24.44 6.96 -19.15
CA PRO A 343 -25.39 5.92 -18.80
C PRO A 343 -24.90 4.54 -19.28
N GLY A 344 -24.87 3.54 -18.40
CA GLY A 344 -24.28 2.23 -18.64
C GLY A 344 -22.75 2.20 -18.60
N GLY A 345 -22.10 3.30 -18.22
CA GLY A 345 -20.66 3.36 -17.97
C GLY A 345 -20.30 2.75 -16.63
N HIS A 346 -19.05 2.31 -16.49
CA HIS A 346 -18.58 1.58 -15.33
C HIS A 346 -17.37 2.24 -14.68
N ALA A 347 -17.16 2.00 -13.39
CA ALA A 347 -15.92 2.30 -12.71
C ALA A 347 -15.43 1.10 -11.89
N ILE A 348 -14.12 0.88 -11.88
CA ILE A 348 -13.46 -0.02 -10.94
C ILE A 348 -12.52 0.82 -10.08
N LEU A 349 -12.78 0.82 -8.78
CA LEU A 349 -12.05 1.60 -7.80
C LEU A 349 -11.41 0.63 -6.81
N ILE A 350 -10.09 0.70 -6.64
CA ILE A 350 -9.31 -0.23 -5.83
C ILE A 350 -8.50 0.58 -4.84
N GLU A 351 -8.69 0.36 -3.54
CA GLU A 351 -7.89 1.05 -2.51
C GLU A 351 -7.81 0.22 -1.22
N PHE A 352 -6.84 0.51 -0.35
CA PHE A 352 -6.86 0.05 1.04
C PHE A 352 -7.89 0.80 1.90
N GLY A 353 -8.47 0.10 2.87
CA GLY A 353 -9.32 0.77 3.85
C GLY A 353 -10.12 -0.16 4.73
N ILE A 354 -11.08 0.44 5.41
CA ILE A 354 -11.81 -0.17 6.53
C ILE A 354 -13.31 -0.16 6.28
N GLU A 355 -14.04 -1.04 6.96
CA GLU A 355 -15.51 -1.08 6.96
C GLU A 355 -16.11 -0.67 8.31
N GLN A 356 -15.33 -0.80 9.39
CA GLN A 356 -15.74 -0.54 10.77
C GLN A 356 -14.84 0.52 11.39
N GLY A 357 -15.42 1.41 12.20
CA GLY A 357 -14.69 2.52 12.80
C GLY A 357 -14.53 3.70 11.87
N LEU A 358 -13.46 4.47 12.07
CA LEU A 358 -13.20 5.74 11.38
C LEU A 358 -11.79 5.71 10.77
N PRO A 359 -11.57 6.40 9.63
CA PRO A 359 -10.28 6.42 8.95
C PRO A 359 -9.12 6.76 9.88
N ALA A 360 -8.08 5.93 9.84
CA ALA A 360 -6.79 6.24 10.43
C ALA A 360 -5.80 6.79 9.38
N PRO A 361 -4.82 7.60 9.80
CA PRO A 361 -3.70 7.97 8.95
C PRO A 361 -2.75 6.79 8.73
N VAL A 362 -2.34 6.59 7.49
CA VAL A 362 -1.26 5.69 7.08
C VAL A 362 -0.09 6.57 6.66
N LYS A 363 0.94 6.60 7.51
CA LYS A 363 2.08 7.48 7.26
C LYS A 363 3.09 6.82 6.35
N LEU A 364 3.51 7.53 5.33
CA LEU A 364 4.48 7.07 4.34
C LEU A 364 5.66 8.05 4.25
N PRO A 365 6.80 7.64 3.68
CA PRO A 365 7.95 8.52 3.52
C PRO A 365 7.67 9.78 2.68
N GLY A 366 7.28 10.88 3.33
CA GLY A 366 7.08 12.19 2.70
C GLY A 366 5.64 12.69 2.73
N HIS A 367 4.66 11.79 2.85
CA HIS A 367 3.24 12.13 2.90
C HIS A 367 2.44 11.18 3.81
N THR A 368 1.21 11.56 4.14
CA THR A 368 0.27 10.74 4.90
C THR A 368 -0.97 10.48 4.05
N GLU A 369 -1.24 9.21 3.82
CA GLU A 369 -2.50 8.73 3.24
C GLU A 369 -3.51 8.45 4.34
N TYR A 370 -4.79 8.33 3.98
CA TYR A 370 -5.85 8.03 4.93
C TYR A 370 -6.72 6.88 4.44
N GLU A 371 -6.98 5.93 5.34
CA GLU A 371 -7.84 4.78 5.04
C GLU A 371 -9.18 5.22 4.46
N VAL A 372 -9.65 4.53 3.42
CA VAL A 372 -10.99 4.74 2.90
C VAL A 372 -12.00 4.05 3.81
N GLN A 373 -12.99 4.79 4.33
CA GLN A 373 -14.12 4.19 5.04
C GLN A 373 -15.20 3.72 4.04
N TYR A 374 -15.15 2.44 3.68
CA TYR A 374 -15.99 1.83 2.65
C TYR A 374 -17.48 1.81 2.98
N THR A 375 -17.87 1.79 4.26
CA THR A 375 -19.29 1.90 4.63
C THR A 375 -19.85 3.25 4.21
N HIS A 376 -19.10 4.34 4.43
CA HIS A 376 -19.51 5.69 4.01
C HIS A 376 -19.42 5.85 2.50
N PHE A 377 -18.33 5.36 1.90
CA PHE A 377 -18.08 5.46 0.47
C PHE A 377 -19.17 4.76 -0.36
N ARG A 378 -19.53 3.53 0.00
CA ARG A 378 -20.59 2.77 -0.68
C ARG A 378 -21.97 3.37 -0.46
N HIS A 379 -22.22 3.93 0.72
CA HIS A 379 -23.45 4.69 0.97
C HIS A 379 -23.55 5.90 0.05
N ALA A 380 -22.47 6.67 -0.11
CA ALA A 380 -22.41 7.79 -1.04
C ALA A 380 -22.63 7.35 -2.50
N ALA A 381 -22.00 6.25 -2.92
CA ALA A 381 -22.17 5.69 -4.27
C ALA A 381 -23.63 5.30 -4.56
N ARG A 382 -24.28 4.58 -3.65
CA ARG A 382 -25.70 4.21 -3.77
C ARG A 382 -26.62 5.43 -3.75
N TRP A 383 -26.31 6.42 -2.90
CA TRP A 383 -27.07 7.66 -2.83
C TRP A 383 -27.01 8.45 -4.14
N LEU A 384 -25.84 8.50 -4.80
CA LEU A 384 -25.68 9.10 -6.13
C LEU A 384 -26.45 8.35 -7.22
N GLY A 385 -26.79 7.08 -6.99
CA GLY A 385 -27.57 6.24 -7.88
C GLY A 385 -26.78 5.15 -8.60
N PHE A 386 -25.53 4.88 -8.20
CA PHE A 386 -24.78 3.76 -8.76
C PHE A 386 -25.37 2.41 -8.33
N GLN A 387 -25.30 1.44 -9.23
CA GLN A 387 -25.32 0.03 -8.84
C GLN A 387 -23.90 -0.35 -8.44
N GLU A 388 -23.71 -0.84 -7.21
CA GLU A 388 -22.37 -1.16 -6.69
C GLU A 388 -22.22 -2.64 -6.35
N GLN A 389 -21.00 -3.15 -6.53
CA GLN A 389 -20.53 -4.40 -5.95
C GLN A 389 -19.24 -4.14 -5.19
N TYR A 390 -19.03 -4.90 -4.13
CA TYR A 390 -17.91 -4.73 -3.21
C TYR A 390 -17.36 -6.08 -2.80
N LEU A 391 -16.04 -6.21 -2.85
CA LEU A 391 -15.31 -7.42 -2.48
C LEU A 391 -13.84 -7.10 -2.16
N ALA A 392 -13.13 -8.03 -1.53
CA ALA A 392 -11.70 -7.89 -1.30
C ALA A 392 -10.91 -8.10 -2.62
N LEU A 393 -9.78 -7.41 -2.77
CA LEU A 393 -8.93 -7.50 -3.97
C LEU A 393 -8.46 -8.94 -4.27
N PRO A 394 -8.03 -9.77 -3.30
CA PRO A 394 -7.67 -11.16 -3.55
C PRO A 394 -8.83 -11.96 -4.15
N GLN A 395 -10.06 -11.73 -3.69
CA GLN A 395 -11.26 -12.40 -4.20
C GLN A 395 -11.54 -11.96 -5.64
N PHE A 396 -11.43 -10.66 -5.92
CA PHE A 396 -11.65 -10.13 -7.26
C PHE A 396 -10.63 -10.67 -8.27
N LEU A 397 -9.35 -10.72 -7.91
CA LEU A 397 -8.30 -11.27 -8.76
C LEU A 397 -8.37 -12.81 -8.84
N GLY A 398 -9.06 -13.47 -7.89
CA GLY A 398 -9.13 -14.92 -7.76
C GLY A 398 -7.79 -15.53 -7.37
N LEU A 399 -7.12 -14.88 -6.41
CA LEU A 399 -5.89 -15.39 -5.85
C LEU A 399 -6.18 -16.62 -5.00
N ARG A 400 -5.22 -17.54 -5.01
CA ARG A 400 -5.24 -18.69 -4.11
C ARG A 400 -4.87 -18.21 -2.70
N PRO A 401 -5.75 -18.39 -1.70
CA PRO A 401 -5.51 -17.89 -0.36
C PRO A 401 -4.29 -18.53 0.29
N ASP A 402 -4.01 -19.81 -0.04
CA ASP A 402 -2.93 -20.63 0.51
C ASP A 402 -1.55 -20.37 -0.14
N THR A 403 -1.46 -19.53 -1.16
CA THR A 403 -0.16 -19.20 -1.76
C THR A 403 0.69 -18.45 -0.74
N ARG A 404 1.91 -18.94 -0.50
CA ARG A 404 2.86 -18.34 0.44
C ARG A 404 3.87 -17.45 -0.27
N VAL A 405 4.01 -16.23 0.23
CA VAL A 405 4.86 -15.18 -0.34
C VAL A 405 5.71 -14.54 0.75
N LEU A 406 6.91 -14.10 0.38
CA LEU A 406 7.87 -13.46 1.26
C LEU A 406 7.27 -12.19 1.87
N CYS A 407 7.47 -11.98 3.16
CA CYS A 407 7.08 -10.73 3.82
C CYS A 407 7.77 -9.52 3.15
N THR A 408 7.03 -8.44 2.90
CA THR A 408 7.56 -7.22 2.25
C THR A 408 8.74 -6.62 3.03
N GLY A 409 8.69 -6.66 4.37
CA GLY A 409 9.82 -6.24 5.21
C GLY A 409 11.11 -7.01 4.94
N ALA A 410 11.01 -8.31 4.66
CA ALA A 410 12.15 -9.13 4.29
C ALA A 410 12.68 -8.78 2.90
N ALA A 411 11.79 -8.49 1.94
CA ALA A 411 12.18 -8.07 0.59
C ALA A 411 13.03 -6.79 0.61
N TYR A 412 12.66 -5.78 1.41
CA TYR A 412 13.47 -4.56 1.58
C TYR A 412 14.84 -4.85 2.19
N ALA A 413 14.91 -5.67 3.25
CA ALA A 413 16.19 -6.04 3.86
C ALA A 413 17.12 -6.73 2.85
N ILE A 414 16.59 -7.69 2.09
CA ILE A 414 17.31 -8.43 1.05
C ILE A 414 17.77 -7.49 -0.06
N GLN A 415 16.92 -6.58 -0.52
CA GLN A 415 17.29 -5.58 -1.54
C GLN A 415 18.55 -4.82 -1.14
N ARG A 416 18.60 -4.32 0.10
CA ARG A 416 19.75 -3.57 0.61
C ARG A 416 21.01 -4.42 0.65
N PHE A 417 20.92 -5.69 1.03
CA PHE A 417 22.06 -6.61 0.97
C PHE A 417 22.52 -6.85 -0.47
N CYS A 418 21.60 -7.05 -1.41
CA CYS A 418 21.93 -7.21 -2.82
C CYS A 418 22.60 -5.95 -3.39
N GLU A 419 22.09 -4.75 -3.08
CA GLU A 419 22.68 -3.48 -3.49
C GLU A 419 24.11 -3.31 -2.98
N ALA A 420 24.36 -3.64 -1.71
CA ALA A 420 25.71 -3.60 -1.14
C ALA A 420 26.68 -4.62 -1.79
N GLU A 421 26.15 -5.71 -2.35
CA GLU A 421 26.88 -6.70 -3.14
C GLU A 421 26.97 -6.35 -4.64
N GLY A 422 26.39 -5.21 -5.06
CA GLY A 422 26.31 -4.82 -6.47
C GLY A 422 25.41 -5.74 -7.31
N ARG A 423 24.47 -6.44 -6.69
CA ARG A 423 23.51 -7.35 -7.33
C ARG A 423 22.14 -6.68 -7.45
N PRO A 424 21.45 -6.82 -8.59
CA PRO A 424 20.08 -6.32 -8.72
C PRO A 424 19.11 -7.20 -7.93
N PHE A 425 18.16 -6.57 -7.24
CA PHE A 425 17.04 -7.25 -6.60
C PHE A 425 15.81 -6.33 -6.65
N ALA A 426 14.67 -6.87 -7.08
CA ALA A 426 13.44 -6.09 -7.24
C ALA A 426 12.50 -6.36 -6.09
N ILE A 427 11.86 -5.33 -5.53
CA ILE A 427 10.83 -5.53 -4.50
C ILE A 427 9.57 -6.11 -5.16
N ARG A 428 9.24 -7.37 -4.83
CA ARG A 428 8.15 -8.17 -5.39
C ARG A 428 7.58 -9.14 -4.36
N ALA A 429 6.38 -9.66 -4.62
CA ALA A 429 5.78 -10.75 -3.85
C ALA A 429 6.37 -12.12 -4.23
N TYR A 430 7.58 -12.42 -3.75
CA TYR A 430 8.28 -13.68 -4.08
C TYR A 430 7.68 -14.90 -3.39
N THR A 431 7.34 -15.93 -4.15
CA THR A 431 7.27 -17.29 -3.60
C THR A 431 8.66 -17.83 -3.28
N GLU A 432 8.75 -18.92 -2.51
CA GLU A 432 10.04 -19.55 -2.18
C GLU A 432 10.83 -19.97 -3.43
N THR A 433 10.15 -20.57 -4.41
CA THR A 433 10.73 -20.96 -5.70
C THR A 433 11.29 -19.76 -6.46
N GLU A 434 10.58 -18.64 -6.48
CA GLU A 434 11.01 -17.42 -7.17
C GLU A 434 12.16 -16.74 -6.43
N LEU A 435 12.13 -16.70 -5.10
CA LEU A 435 13.21 -16.14 -4.29
C LEU A 435 14.51 -16.94 -4.49
N SER A 436 14.41 -18.28 -4.52
CA SER A 436 15.55 -19.16 -4.80
C SER A 436 16.19 -18.87 -6.16
N LYS A 437 15.38 -18.64 -7.20
CA LYS A 437 15.87 -18.24 -8.53
C LYS A 437 16.52 -16.86 -8.52
N ALA A 438 15.95 -15.90 -7.78
CA ALA A 438 16.44 -14.53 -7.73
C ALA A 438 17.77 -14.41 -6.98
N LEU A 439 17.93 -15.14 -5.87
CA LEU A 439 19.07 -15.00 -4.96
C LEU A 439 20.17 -16.05 -5.16
N GLY A 440 19.84 -17.23 -5.71
CA GLY A 440 20.81 -18.29 -5.95
C GLY A 440 21.62 -18.66 -4.70
N ASP A 441 22.94 -18.46 -4.77
CA ASP A 441 23.92 -18.77 -3.72
C ASP A 441 23.80 -17.89 -2.46
N MET A 442 23.07 -16.78 -2.55
CA MET A 442 22.83 -15.89 -1.42
C MET A 442 21.73 -16.43 -0.49
N LEU A 443 20.71 -17.12 -1.03
CA LEU A 443 19.56 -17.58 -0.23
C LEU A 443 19.95 -18.47 0.96
N PRO A 444 20.83 -19.48 0.82
CA PRO A 444 21.24 -20.32 1.96
C PRO A 444 21.97 -19.56 3.08
N ARG A 445 22.45 -18.35 2.79
CA ARG A 445 23.16 -17.47 3.74
C ARG A 445 22.23 -16.46 4.43
N LEU A 446 20.95 -16.46 4.06
CA LEU A 446 19.92 -15.64 4.70
C LEU A 446 19.21 -16.41 5.80
N MET A 447 18.99 -15.75 6.92
CA MET A 447 18.25 -16.27 8.06
C MET A 447 17.05 -15.35 8.33
N GLY A 448 15.94 -15.93 8.77
CA GLY A 448 14.73 -15.18 9.13
C GLY A 448 13.77 -14.90 7.96
N CYS A 449 13.97 -15.52 6.79
CA CYS A 449 13.00 -15.42 5.69
C CYS A 449 11.68 -16.06 6.10
N HIS A 450 10.66 -15.23 6.31
CA HIS A 450 9.30 -15.67 6.63
C HIS A 450 8.37 -15.52 5.45
N TYR A 451 7.52 -16.52 5.28
CA TYR A 451 6.51 -16.57 4.23
C TYR A 451 5.13 -16.64 4.85
N HIS A 452 4.26 -15.74 4.41
CA HIS A 452 2.88 -15.66 4.84
C HIS A 452 1.97 -16.07 3.70
N GLU A 453 0.84 -16.66 4.04
CA GLU A 453 -0.22 -16.86 3.06
C GLU A 453 -0.73 -15.51 2.57
N ILE A 454 -1.11 -15.40 1.30
CA ILE A 454 -1.80 -14.21 0.77
C ILE A 454 -3.12 -13.98 1.51
N SER A 455 -3.71 -15.03 2.10
CA SER A 455 -4.86 -14.97 3.01
C SER A 455 -4.59 -14.17 4.30
N ASP A 456 -3.33 -14.04 4.69
CA ASP A 456 -2.93 -13.52 5.99
C ASP A 456 -2.93 -11.98 5.98
N PRO A 457 -3.69 -11.31 6.86
CA PRO A 457 -3.62 -9.85 7.02
C PRO A 457 -2.21 -9.34 7.35
N ALA A 458 -1.37 -10.17 7.99
CA ALA A 458 0.03 -9.83 8.26
C ALA A 458 0.85 -9.58 6.99
N TRP A 459 0.41 -10.10 5.84
CA TRP A 459 1.09 -9.93 4.56
C TRP A 459 0.53 -8.75 3.78
N PHE A 460 1.19 -7.60 3.86
CA PHE A 460 0.85 -6.35 3.16
C PHE A 460 -0.62 -5.89 3.32
N GLY A 461 -1.39 -6.50 4.22
CA GLY A 461 -2.83 -6.27 4.34
C GLY A 461 -3.58 -6.45 3.00
N LEU A 462 -3.22 -7.40 2.13
CA LEU A 462 -3.87 -7.47 0.78
C LEU A 462 -5.40 -7.61 0.88
N TRP A 463 -5.91 -8.18 1.97
CA TRP A 463 -7.35 -8.27 2.25
C TRP A 463 -7.98 -6.95 2.67
N ASP A 464 -7.19 -5.99 3.13
CA ASP A 464 -7.59 -4.63 3.45
C ASP A 464 -7.73 -3.77 2.19
N PHE A 465 -7.14 -4.22 1.07
CA PHE A 465 -7.46 -3.68 -0.26
C PHE A 465 -8.81 -4.19 -0.75
N LYS A 466 -9.69 -3.27 -1.12
CA LYS A 466 -11.05 -3.54 -1.57
C LYS A 466 -11.25 -3.07 -2.99
N VAL A 467 -12.18 -3.73 -3.67
CA VAL A 467 -12.62 -3.39 -5.01
C VAL A 467 -14.07 -2.94 -4.93
N VAL A 468 -14.34 -1.72 -5.37
CA VAL A 468 -15.69 -1.21 -5.59
C VAL A 468 -15.93 -1.15 -7.09
N LEU A 469 -16.88 -1.94 -7.56
CA LEU A 469 -17.36 -1.92 -8.93
C LEU A 469 -18.61 -1.06 -8.97
N LEU A 470 -18.64 -0.04 -9.84
CA LEU A 470 -19.77 0.86 -10.00
C LEU A 470 -20.31 0.78 -11.43
N GLU A 471 -21.63 0.72 -11.57
CA GLU A 471 -22.33 0.88 -12.84
C GLU A 471 -23.30 2.05 -12.72
N LYS A 472 -23.20 3.00 -13.67
CA LYS A 472 -24.17 4.09 -13.79
C LYS A 472 -25.40 3.56 -14.54
N PRO A 473 -26.61 3.62 -13.96
CA PRO A 473 -27.82 3.13 -14.63
C PRO A 473 -28.10 3.83 -15.98
N GLY A 474 -28.92 3.18 -16.81
CA GLY A 474 -29.38 3.74 -18.08
C GLY A 474 -28.59 3.30 -19.31
N GLY A 475 -27.79 2.24 -19.19
CA GLY A 475 -27.17 1.56 -20.34
C GLY A 475 -28.20 0.88 -21.25
N VAL A 476 -27.77 0.54 -22.47
CA VAL A 476 -28.58 -0.31 -23.37
C VAL A 476 -28.80 -1.66 -22.68
N PRO A 477 -30.05 -2.17 -22.57
CA PRO A 477 -30.31 -3.45 -21.94
C PRO A 477 -29.44 -4.55 -22.55
N LYS A 478 -28.62 -5.21 -21.74
CA LYS A 478 -27.91 -6.41 -22.17
C LYS A 478 -28.94 -7.52 -22.36
N PRO A 479 -29.00 -8.19 -23.52
CA PRO A 479 -29.83 -9.38 -23.66
C PRO A 479 -29.36 -10.42 -22.64
N VAL A 480 -30.21 -10.75 -21.68
CA VAL A 480 -29.94 -11.81 -20.71
C VAL A 480 -30.02 -13.13 -21.48
N TYR A 481 -28.92 -13.88 -21.49
CA TYR A 481 -28.92 -15.25 -21.99
C TYR A 481 -28.36 -16.22 -20.97
N GLN A 482 -28.94 -17.42 -20.91
CA GLN A 482 -28.35 -18.56 -20.20
C GLN A 482 -27.62 -19.43 -21.21
N GLU A 483 -26.37 -19.79 -20.90
CA GLU A 483 -25.59 -20.72 -21.71
C GLU A 483 -25.60 -22.09 -21.03
N THR A 484 -26.27 -23.07 -21.65
CA THR A 484 -26.35 -24.45 -21.14
C THR A 484 -25.83 -25.40 -22.20
N LYS A 485 -24.74 -26.14 -21.90
CA LYS A 485 -24.11 -27.13 -22.80
C LYS A 485 -23.78 -26.57 -24.21
N GLY A 486 -23.27 -25.34 -24.28
CA GLY A 486 -22.86 -24.73 -25.55
C GLY A 486 -23.99 -24.11 -26.38
N PHE A 487 -25.22 -24.07 -25.86
CA PHE A 487 -26.35 -23.36 -26.47
C PHE A 487 -26.70 -22.10 -25.67
N ARG A 488 -26.83 -20.97 -26.37
CA ARG A 488 -27.27 -19.68 -25.81
C ARG A 488 -28.78 -19.54 -25.93
N TRP A 489 -29.45 -19.38 -24.79
CA TRP A 489 -30.89 -19.17 -24.69
C TRP A 489 -31.16 -17.72 -24.34
N TYR A 490 -31.77 -16.96 -25.24
CA TYR A 490 -32.15 -15.57 -24.98
C TYR A 490 -33.48 -15.54 -24.21
N SER A 491 -33.49 -14.96 -23.01
CA SER A 491 -34.76 -14.62 -22.35
C SER A 491 -35.25 -13.28 -22.89
N GLN A 492 -36.33 -13.28 -23.67
CA GLN A 492 -37.08 -12.05 -23.93
C GLN A 492 -37.84 -11.69 -22.65
N ARG A 493 -37.61 -10.47 -22.14
CA ARG A 493 -38.52 -9.79 -21.22
C ARG A 493 -39.14 -8.61 -21.94
#